data_AF-A0A3S1KSD2-F1
#
_entry.id   AF-A0A3S1KSD2-F1
#
_cell.length_a   1.000
_cell.length_b   1.000
_cell.length_c   1.000
_cell.angle_alpha   90.00
_cell.angle_beta   90.00
_cell.angle_gamma   90.00
#
_symmetry.space_group_name_H-M   'P 1'
#
loop_
_entity.id
_entity.type
_entity.pdbx_description
1 polymer ?
#
loop_
_entity_poly.entity_id
_entity_poly.type
_entity_poly.pdbx_seq_one_letter_code
_entity_poly.pdbx_strand_id
1 'polypeptide(L)'
;MALALGSSAEASSAAHLPERIASRVATGHLGSDAATLLRVEGFGPSVVYRIEALRNLLGKAGPLQEIDGETSKAMWRDIRDCTPFADGAERPVWRVSMAPSQAHHMVMALRMQAAVDAFYDWQGGLVWLSMREDDPEAGLLRGLIRKYGGGHATLVRASASHRAALPVFEPQPQHLAALSARLKAEFDPKQILNPGRMAPGAGSATLARPTEGSAS
;
A
#
# COMPACT_ATOMS: atom_id res chain seq x y z
N MET A 1 12.98 -11.68 3.63
CA MET A 1 13.24 -10.22 3.79
C MET A 1 13.86 -9.89 5.15
N ALA A 2 13.24 -10.25 6.29
CA ALA A 2 13.74 -9.91 7.63
C ALA A 2 15.23 -10.19 7.86
N LEU A 3 15.68 -11.41 7.53
CA LEU A 3 17.08 -11.82 7.63
C LEU A 3 18.02 -10.89 6.86
N ALA A 4 17.65 -10.47 5.64
CA ALA A 4 18.50 -9.65 4.79
C ALA A 4 18.67 -8.22 5.33
N LEU A 5 17.58 -7.53 5.69
CA LEU A 5 17.67 -6.16 6.21
C LEU A 5 18.26 -6.11 7.63
N GLY A 6 18.21 -7.21 8.39
CA GLY A 6 18.85 -7.32 9.69
C GLY A 6 20.33 -7.71 9.62
N SER A 7 20.91 -7.86 8.43
CA SER A 7 22.29 -8.29 8.23
C SER A 7 23.24 -7.11 7.94
N SER A 8 24.55 -7.38 8.01
CA SER A 8 25.59 -6.44 7.58
C SER A 8 25.70 -6.27 6.06
N ALA A 9 24.84 -6.92 5.27
CA ALA A 9 24.81 -6.77 3.82
C ALA A 9 24.02 -5.52 3.36
N GLU A 10 23.41 -4.78 4.29
CA GLU A 10 22.85 -3.44 4.06
C GLU A 10 21.95 -3.32 2.82
N ALA A 11 20.96 -4.22 2.69
CA ALA A 11 19.97 -4.11 1.63
C ALA A 11 19.18 -2.79 1.77
N SER A 12 19.20 -1.96 0.73
CA SER A 12 18.59 -0.62 0.78
C SER A 12 17.09 -0.62 0.51
N SER A 13 16.55 -1.71 -0.04
CA SER A 13 15.10 -1.89 -0.26
C SER A 13 14.75 -3.37 -0.29
N ALA A 14 13.50 -3.69 0.03
CA ALA A 14 12.98 -5.05 -0.04
C ALA A 14 11.48 -5.10 -0.30
N ALA A 15 11.09 -5.92 -1.28
CA ALA A 15 9.70 -6.12 -1.66
C ALA A 15 9.39 -7.62 -1.83
N HIS A 16 8.14 -7.99 -1.60
CA HIS A 16 7.62 -9.32 -1.91
C HIS A 16 6.40 -9.21 -2.82
N LEU A 17 6.50 -9.86 -3.98
CA LEU A 17 5.49 -9.88 -5.03
C LEU A 17 4.91 -11.30 -5.12
N PRO A 18 3.63 -11.50 -4.79
CA PRO A 18 2.96 -12.77 -5.07
C PRO A 18 2.86 -13.08 -6.56
N GLU A 19 2.53 -14.32 -6.92
CA GLU A 19 2.56 -14.91 -8.27
C GLU A 19 1.91 -14.01 -9.34
N ARG A 20 0.72 -13.47 -9.06
CA ARG A 20 -0.02 -12.61 -10.01
C ARG A 20 0.54 -11.20 -10.18
N ILE A 21 1.35 -10.77 -9.22
CA ILE A 21 1.96 -9.43 -9.22
C ILE A 21 3.33 -9.47 -9.87
N ALA A 22 4.11 -10.53 -9.62
CA ALA A 22 5.44 -10.69 -10.19
C ALA A 22 5.43 -10.56 -11.72
N SER A 23 4.43 -11.15 -12.39
CA SER A 23 4.28 -11.10 -13.85
C SER A 23 3.94 -9.72 -14.41
N ARG A 24 3.55 -8.76 -13.57
CA ARG A 24 3.22 -7.38 -13.96
C ARG A 24 4.38 -6.41 -13.77
N VAL A 25 5.46 -6.84 -13.13
CA VAL A 25 6.65 -6.01 -12.87
C VAL A 25 7.71 -6.25 -13.95
N ALA A 26 8.38 -5.18 -14.36
CA ALA A 26 9.43 -5.14 -15.38
C ALA A 26 9.06 -5.94 -16.63
N THR A 27 7.86 -5.70 -17.16
CA THR A 27 7.34 -6.35 -18.37
C THR A 27 7.32 -7.89 -18.28
N GLY A 28 7.12 -8.45 -17.07
CA GLY A 28 7.01 -9.89 -16.84
C GLY A 28 8.35 -10.61 -16.71
N HIS A 29 9.46 -9.90 -16.54
CA HIS A 29 10.79 -10.50 -16.42
C HIS A 29 10.93 -11.49 -15.25
N LEU A 30 10.11 -11.34 -14.20
CA LEU A 30 10.10 -12.24 -13.05
C LEU A 30 9.29 -13.54 -13.29
N GLY A 31 8.60 -13.66 -14.41
CA GLY A 31 7.70 -14.79 -14.68
C GLY A 31 6.43 -14.75 -13.81
N SER A 32 5.86 -15.93 -13.54
CA SER A 32 4.60 -16.09 -12.80
C SER A 32 4.77 -16.54 -11.35
N ASP A 33 5.99 -16.83 -10.91
CA ASP A 33 6.25 -17.28 -9.55
C ASP A 33 6.34 -16.10 -8.59
N ALA A 34 6.03 -16.33 -7.32
CA ALA A 34 6.22 -15.30 -6.30
C ALA A 34 7.71 -14.95 -6.17
N ALA A 35 8.01 -13.66 -6.09
CA ALA A 35 9.37 -13.14 -6.04
C ALA A 35 9.59 -12.28 -4.80
N THR A 36 10.72 -12.50 -4.11
CA THR A 36 11.21 -11.60 -3.06
C THR A 36 12.43 -10.87 -3.59
N LEU A 37 12.33 -9.54 -3.72
CA LEU A 37 13.39 -8.70 -4.24
C LEU A 37 14.11 -7.99 -3.11
N LEU A 38 15.44 -7.92 -3.21
CA LEU A 38 16.33 -7.20 -2.31
C LEU A 38 17.21 -6.27 -3.15
N ARG A 39 17.26 -4.98 -2.80
CA ARG A 39 18.14 -4.02 -3.48
C ARG A 39 19.43 -3.86 -2.73
N VAL A 40 20.55 -3.90 -3.46
CA VAL A 40 21.85 -3.48 -2.97
C VAL A 40 22.34 -2.39 -3.93
N GLU A 41 22.73 -1.25 -3.38
CA GLU A 41 23.23 -0.11 -4.16
C GLU A 41 24.47 0.50 -3.51
N GLY A 42 25.35 1.08 -4.32
CA GLY A 42 26.60 1.68 -3.87
C GLY A 42 27.74 1.44 -4.86
N PHE A 43 28.97 1.54 -4.36
CA PHE A 43 30.18 1.33 -5.15
C PHE A 43 30.34 -0.16 -5.55
N GLY A 44 30.72 -0.43 -6.81
CA GLY A 44 30.70 -1.77 -7.41
C GLY A 44 31.32 -2.88 -6.55
N PRO A 45 32.59 -2.78 -6.11
CA PRO A 45 33.21 -3.76 -5.22
C PRO A 45 32.43 -4.03 -3.92
N SER A 46 31.83 -3.00 -3.32
CA SER A 46 30.99 -3.14 -2.12
C SER A 46 29.66 -3.85 -2.43
N VAL A 47 29.06 -3.59 -3.59
CA VAL A 47 27.84 -4.28 -4.03
C VAL A 47 28.12 -5.77 -4.25
N VAL A 48 29.18 -6.12 -4.96
CA VAL A 48 29.57 -7.53 -5.21
C VAL A 48 29.76 -8.28 -3.88
N TYR A 49 30.53 -7.71 -2.95
CA TYR A 49 30.73 -8.31 -1.63
C TYR A 49 29.42 -8.53 -0.86
N ARG A 50 28.52 -7.54 -0.85
CA ARG A 50 27.25 -7.62 -0.12
C ARG A 50 26.25 -8.58 -0.78
N ILE A 51 26.25 -8.70 -2.11
CA ILE A 51 25.46 -9.71 -2.81
C ILE A 51 25.92 -11.12 -2.43
N GLU A 52 27.23 -11.38 -2.41
CA GLU A 52 27.76 -12.68 -1.97
C GLU A 52 27.41 -12.99 -0.51
N ALA A 53 27.49 -11.98 0.38
CA ALA A 53 27.05 -12.14 1.77
C ALA A 53 25.55 -12.49 1.86
N LEU A 54 24.70 -11.87 1.04
CA LEU A 54 23.27 -12.20 0.97
C LEU A 54 23.04 -13.60 0.41
N ARG A 55 23.77 -14.03 -0.62
CA ARG A 55 23.66 -15.39 -1.19
C ARG A 55 23.96 -16.45 -0.15
N ASN A 56 25.03 -16.27 0.62
CA ASN A 56 25.39 -17.17 1.70
C ASN A 56 24.33 -17.19 2.81
N LEU A 57 23.86 -16.01 3.23
CA LEU A 57 22.84 -15.87 4.27
C LEU A 57 21.50 -16.50 3.86
N LEU A 58 21.13 -16.38 2.58
CA LEU A 58 19.82 -16.78 2.04
C LEU A 58 19.87 -18.10 1.27
N GLY A 59 20.95 -18.88 1.35
CA GLY A 59 21.11 -20.12 0.58
C GLY A 59 20.02 -21.17 0.80
N LYS A 60 19.22 -21.05 1.88
CA LYS A 60 18.06 -21.91 2.18
C LYS A 60 16.69 -21.29 1.83
N ALA A 61 16.67 -20.07 1.30
CA ALA A 61 15.44 -19.33 1.01
C ALA A 61 14.80 -19.69 -0.35
N GLY A 62 15.47 -20.52 -1.16
CA GLY A 62 15.04 -20.89 -2.51
C GLY A 62 16.05 -20.44 -3.58
N PRO A 63 15.67 -20.52 -4.87
CA PRO A 63 16.52 -20.07 -5.97
C PRO A 63 16.88 -18.59 -5.82
N LEU A 64 18.17 -18.27 -6.03
CA LEU A 64 18.69 -16.90 -5.93
C LEU A 64 19.19 -16.42 -7.29
N GLN A 65 18.57 -15.36 -7.79
CA GLN A 65 18.96 -14.69 -9.03
C GLN A 65 19.48 -13.28 -8.72
N GLU A 66 20.54 -12.89 -9.40
CA GLU A 66 21.01 -11.50 -9.41
C GLU A 66 20.55 -10.82 -10.69
N ILE A 67 20.04 -9.60 -10.52
CA ILE A 67 19.43 -8.81 -11.59
C ILE A 67 20.03 -7.41 -11.47
N ASP A 68 20.75 -6.99 -12.50
CA ASP A 68 21.47 -5.72 -12.56
C ASP A 68 20.96 -4.82 -13.70
N GLY A 69 21.68 -3.73 -13.95
CA GLY A 69 21.45 -2.86 -15.10
C GLY A 69 20.07 -2.23 -15.17
N GLU A 70 19.56 -2.06 -16.39
CA GLU A 70 18.26 -1.41 -16.64
C GLU A 70 17.08 -2.26 -16.17
N THR A 71 17.20 -3.58 -16.19
CA THR A 71 16.15 -4.49 -15.69
C THR A 71 15.92 -4.27 -14.19
N SER A 72 17.01 -4.22 -13.41
CA SER A 72 16.93 -3.92 -11.97
C SER A 72 16.28 -2.55 -11.72
N LYS A 73 16.69 -1.52 -12.46
CA LYS A 73 16.10 -0.18 -12.35
C LYS A 73 14.62 -0.15 -12.73
N ALA A 74 14.22 -0.88 -13.77
CA ALA A 74 12.82 -1.00 -14.18
C ALA A 74 11.97 -1.64 -13.08
N MET A 75 12.42 -2.76 -12.50
CA MET A 75 11.73 -3.42 -11.39
C MET A 75 11.50 -2.49 -10.21
N TRP A 76 12.55 -1.78 -9.76
CA TRP A 76 12.43 -0.87 -8.63
C TRP A 76 11.56 0.36 -8.93
N ARG A 77 11.53 0.85 -10.18
CA ARG A 77 10.57 1.90 -10.59
C ARG A 77 9.14 1.39 -10.52
N ASP A 78 8.87 0.20 -11.05
CA ASP A 78 7.53 -0.39 -11.05
C ASP A 78 6.98 -0.61 -9.63
N ILE A 79 7.83 -1.11 -8.72
CA ILE A 79 7.48 -1.28 -7.30
C ILE A 79 7.20 0.08 -6.64
N ARG A 80 8.10 1.06 -6.82
CA ARG A 80 7.97 2.41 -6.25
C ARG A 80 6.69 3.10 -6.72
N ASP A 81 6.37 2.97 -8.00
CA ASP A 81 5.25 3.66 -8.65
C ASP A 81 3.95 2.85 -8.56
N CYS A 82 3.99 1.65 -7.94
CA CYS A 82 2.85 0.75 -7.80
C CYS A 82 2.20 0.40 -9.16
N THR A 83 3.02 0.26 -10.20
CA THR A 83 2.56 0.02 -11.58
C THR A 83 1.77 -1.28 -11.77
N PRO A 84 1.95 -2.37 -10.99
CA PRO A 84 1.09 -3.56 -11.10
C PRO A 84 -0.39 -3.28 -10.86
N PHE A 85 -0.70 -2.18 -10.20
CA PHE A 85 -2.06 -1.69 -9.97
C PHE A 85 -2.40 -0.46 -10.81
N ALA A 86 -1.57 -0.02 -11.76
CA ALA A 86 -1.82 1.15 -12.61
C ALA A 86 -2.36 0.74 -14.00
N ASP A 87 -3.36 -0.14 -14.04
CA ASP A 87 -3.92 -0.72 -15.28
C ASP A 87 -5.03 0.11 -15.93
N GLY A 88 -5.20 1.37 -15.51
CA GLY A 88 -6.23 2.29 -16.01
C GLY A 88 -7.63 2.04 -15.43
N ALA A 89 -7.82 1.01 -14.60
CA ALA A 89 -9.08 0.81 -13.90
C ALA A 89 -9.22 1.75 -12.70
N GLU A 90 -10.45 2.20 -12.44
CA GLU A 90 -10.83 3.03 -11.27
C GLU A 90 -10.90 2.22 -9.96
N ARG A 91 -10.44 0.97 -9.98
CA ARG A 91 -10.49 0.07 -8.82
C ARG A 91 -9.84 0.68 -7.57
N PRO A 92 -10.45 0.50 -6.39
CA PRO A 92 -9.89 1.00 -5.14
C PRO A 92 -8.49 0.43 -4.87
N VAL A 93 -7.54 1.32 -4.62
CA VAL A 93 -6.16 0.99 -4.22
C VAL A 93 -5.84 1.63 -2.89
N TRP A 94 -5.43 0.80 -1.96
CA TRP A 94 -4.98 1.21 -0.64
C TRP A 94 -3.46 1.10 -0.50
N ARG A 95 -2.89 2.07 0.19
CA ARG A 95 -1.55 2.00 0.74
C ARG A 95 -1.66 1.84 2.25
N VAL A 96 -1.22 0.71 2.78
CA VAL A 96 -1.32 0.36 4.20
C VAL A 96 0.08 0.32 4.81
N SER A 97 0.29 1.06 5.89
CA SER A 97 1.52 0.97 6.69
C SER A 97 1.21 0.41 8.07
N MET A 98 1.88 -0.67 8.44
CA MET A 98 1.73 -1.35 9.73
C MET A 98 2.98 -2.16 10.07
N ALA A 99 3.03 -2.81 11.24
CA ALA A 99 4.17 -3.64 11.62
C ALA A 99 4.40 -4.79 10.61
N PRO A 100 5.62 -4.98 10.06
CA PRO A 100 5.90 -6.03 9.09
C PRO A 100 5.51 -7.44 9.56
N SER A 101 5.69 -7.71 10.86
CA SER A 101 5.34 -8.98 11.49
C SER A 101 3.83 -9.26 11.54
N GLN A 102 2.98 -8.26 11.33
CA GLN A 102 1.52 -8.39 11.40
C GLN A 102 0.84 -8.21 10.03
N ALA A 103 1.49 -7.51 9.09
CA ALA A 103 0.90 -7.16 7.81
C ALA A 103 0.38 -8.36 7.01
N HIS A 104 1.17 -9.43 6.92
CA HIS A 104 0.79 -10.64 6.18
C HIS A 104 -0.40 -11.38 6.81
N HIS A 105 -0.53 -11.37 8.14
CA HIS A 105 -1.71 -11.91 8.83
C HIS A 105 -2.97 -11.08 8.54
N MET A 106 -2.85 -9.75 8.54
CA MET A 106 -3.94 -8.85 8.18
C MET A 106 -4.41 -9.09 6.73
N VAL A 107 -3.47 -9.16 5.77
CA VAL A 107 -3.79 -9.42 4.36
C VAL A 107 -4.45 -10.78 4.18
N MET A 108 -3.97 -11.82 4.88
CA MET A 108 -4.60 -13.14 4.84
C MET A 108 -6.05 -13.07 5.32
N ALA A 109 -6.31 -12.41 6.45
CA ALA A 109 -7.66 -12.26 6.99
C ALA A 109 -8.59 -11.45 6.07
N LEU A 110 -8.05 -10.46 5.36
CA LEU A 110 -8.80 -9.68 4.36
C LEU A 110 -9.16 -10.55 3.15
N ARG A 111 -8.22 -11.36 2.65
CA ARG A 111 -8.44 -12.27 1.51
C ARG A 111 -9.51 -13.33 1.77
N MET A 112 -9.78 -13.66 3.03
CA MET A 112 -10.87 -14.57 3.41
C MET A 112 -12.27 -13.95 3.24
N GLN A 113 -12.37 -12.63 3.10
CA GLN A 113 -13.63 -11.88 3.11
C GLN A 113 -13.81 -11.00 1.88
N ALA A 114 -12.73 -10.58 1.22
CA ALA A 114 -12.77 -9.72 0.05
C ALA A 114 -11.77 -10.15 -1.02
N ALA A 115 -12.15 -9.94 -2.29
CA ALA A 115 -11.29 -10.20 -3.43
C ALA A 115 -10.22 -9.09 -3.55
N VAL A 116 -9.02 -9.36 -3.04
CA VAL A 116 -7.92 -8.38 -2.99
C VAL A 116 -6.61 -8.95 -3.51
N ASP A 117 -5.97 -8.18 -4.40
CA ASP A 117 -4.57 -8.39 -4.77
C ASP A 117 -3.67 -7.54 -3.89
N ALA A 118 -2.49 -8.07 -3.53
CA ALA A 118 -1.59 -7.38 -2.63
C ALA A 118 -0.13 -7.63 -3.01
N PHE A 119 0.72 -6.64 -2.76
CA PHE A 119 2.16 -6.85 -2.68
C PHE A 119 2.76 -6.03 -1.53
N TYR A 120 3.95 -6.45 -1.10
CA TYR A 120 4.59 -5.94 0.10
C TYR A 120 5.85 -5.18 -0.29
N ASP A 121 6.03 -4.02 0.32
CA ASP A 121 7.22 -3.18 0.23
C ASP A 121 7.74 -2.90 1.66
N TRP A 122 8.96 -2.37 1.78
CA TRP A 122 9.62 -2.05 3.04
C TRP A 122 9.61 -3.26 4.00
N GLN A 123 10.00 -4.44 3.51
CA GLN A 123 10.01 -5.69 4.28
C GLN A 123 8.61 -6.16 4.74
N GLY A 124 7.53 -5.60 4.18
CA GLY A 124 6.15 -5.83 4.62
C GLY A 124 5.61 -4.78 5.58
N GLY A 125 6.39 -3.74 5.91
CA GLY A 125 5.92 -2.58 6.66
C GLY A 125 5.02 -1.65 5.84
N LEU A 126 5.04 -1.81 4.51
CA LEU A 126 4.15 -1.18 3.56
C LEU A 126 3.46 -2.28 2.73
N VAL A 127 2.15 -2.20 2.57
CA VAL A 127 1.37 -3.10 1.73
C VAL A 127 0.56 -2.26 0.76
N TRP A 128 0.70 -2.57 -0.51
CA TRP A 128 -0.21 -2.08 -1.55
C TRP A 128 -1.31 -3.10 -1.74
N LEU A 129 -2.56 -2.66 -1.70
CA LEU A 129 -3.75 -3.47 -1.92
C LEU A 129 -4.53 -2.92 -3.10
N SER A 130 -5.03 -3.80 -3.96
CA SER A 130 -5.98 -3.47 -5.03
C SER A 130 -7.22 -4.32 -4.86
N MET A 131 -8.35 -3.66 -4.61
CA MET A 131 -9.65 -4.32 -4.52
C MET A 131 -10.08 -4.72 -5.92
N ARG A 132 -10.54 -5.95 -6.11
CA ARG A 132 -10.98 -6.43 -7.44
C ARG A 132 -12.37 -5.94 -7.81
N GLU A 133 -13.19 -5.68 -6.80
CA GLU A 133 -14.53 -5.11 -6.92
C GLU A 133 -14.50 -3.59 -6.72
N ASP A 134 -15.54 -2.89 -7.16
CA ASP A 134 -15.69 -1.43 -6.96
C ASP A 134 -16.24 -1.10 -5.56
N ASP A 135 -15.77 -1.81 -4.54
CA ASP A 135 -15.98 -1.48 -3.12
C ASP A 135 -14.61 -1.33 -2.45
N PRO A 136 -14.28 -0.16 -1.86
CA PRO A 136 -13.05 0.03 -1.11
C PRO A 136 -12.94 -0.82 0.17
N GLU A 137 -14.04 -1.39 0.68
CA GLU A 137 -14.06 -2.22 1.90
C GLU A 137 -13.42 -1.52 3.11
N ALA A 138 -13.59 -0.19 3.20
CA ALA A 138 -12.86 0.64 4.16
C ALA A 138 -13.09 0.23 5.62
N GLY A 139 -14.33 -0.15 5.96
CA GLY A 139 -14.69 -0.59 7.31
C GLY A 139 -14.01 -1.90 7.70
N LEU A 140 -14.07 -2.89 6.80
CA LEU A 140 -13.42 -4.19 6.97
C LEU A 140 -11.90 -4.03 7.08
N LEU A 141 -11.27 -3.35 6.13
CA LEU A 141 -9.82 -3.13 6.09
C LEU A 141 -9.33 -2.46 7.38
N ARG A 142 -9.95 -1.34 7.78
CA ARG A 142 -9.54 -0.61 9.00
C ARG A 142 -9.82 -1.41 10.28
N GLY A 143 -10.89 -2.22 10.28
CA GLY A 143 -11.17 -3.17 11.36
C GLY A 143 -10.05 -4.18 11.53
N LEU A 144 -9.57 -4.76 10.43
CA LEU A 144 -8.47 -5.72 10.44
C LEU A 144 -7.14 -5.06 10.83
N ILE A 145 -6.84 -3.86 10.33
CA ILE A 145 -5.64 -3.10 10.74
C ILE A 145 -5.63 -2.92 12.27
N ARG A 146 -6.74 -2.47 12.86
CA ARG A 146 -6.87 -2.35 14.33
C ARG A 146 -6.68 -3.68 15.05
N LYS A 147 -7.29 -4.76 14.54
CA LYS A 147 -7.18 -6.11 15.11
C LYS A 147 -5.74 -6.63 15.13
N TYR A 148 -4.95 -6.32 14.11
CA TYR A 148 -3.57 -6.81 13.93
C TYR A 148 -2.50 -5.81 14.39
N GLY A 149 -2.79 -5.00 15.41
CA GLY A 149 -1.79 -4.14 16.06
C GLY A 149 -1.76 -2.69 15.57
N GLY A 150 -2.71 -2.27 14.74
CA GLY A 150 -2.84 -0.91 14.26
C GLY A 150 -2.00 -0.60 13.02
N GLY A 151 -2.04 0.66 12.59
CA GLY A 151 -1.43 1.12 11.35
C GLY A 151 -2.27 2.20 10.68
N HIS A 152 -1.92 2.54 9.45
CA HIS A 152 -2.62 3.56 8.67
C HIS A 152 -2.95 3.03 7.29
N ALA A 153 -4.21 3.18 6.85
CA ALA A 153 -4.61 2.97 5.47
C ALA A 153 -4.88 4.32 4.78
N THR A 154 -4.31 4.50 3.60
CA THR A 154 -4.63 5.63 2.70
C THR A 154 -5.24 5.12 1.42
N LEU A 155 -6.44 5.59 1.07
CA LEU A 155 -7.09 5.32 -0.20
C LEU A 155 -6.44 6.21 -1.27
N VAL A 156 -5.53 5.62 -2.03
CA VAL A 156 -4.72 6.34 -3.03
C VAL A 156 -5.53 6.56 -4.30
N ARG A 157 -6.35 5.57 -4.68
CA ARG A 157 -7.23 5.62 -5.84
C ARG A 157 -8.54 4.92 -5.52
N ALA A 158 -9.63 5.45 -6.06
CA ALA A 158 -10.96 4.88 -6.18
C ALA A 158 -11.78 5.84 -7.04
N SER A 159 -12.99 5.44 -7.42
CA SER A 159 -13.95 6.31 -8.09
C SER A 159 -14.20 7.61 -7.32
N ALA A 160 -14.58 8.67 -8.04
CA ALA A 160 -14.85 9.97 -7.45
C ALA A 160 -15.97 9.92 -6.38
N SER A 161 -16.99 9.09 -6.60
CA SER A 161 -18.08 8.88 -5.64
C SER A 161 -17.57 8.28 -4.32
N HIS A 162 -16.74 7.23 -4.39
CA HIS A 162 -16.12 6.64 -3.19
C HIS A 162 -15.21 7.62 -2.47
N ARG A 163 -14.38 8.37 -3.19
CA ARG A 163 -13.48 9.36 -2.58
C ARG A 163 -14.22 10.55 -1.95
N ALA A 164 -15.44 10.85 -2.40
CA ALA A 164 -16.30 11.87 -1.79
C ALA A 164 -17.03 11.33 -0.54
N ALA A 165 -17.42 10.06 -0.55
CA ALA A 165 -18.17 9.43 0.54
C ALA A 165 -17.30 8.92 1.70
N LEU A 166 -16.05 8.55 1.42
CA LEU A 166 -15.16 7.90 2.38
C LEU A 166 -13.96 8.77 2.73
N PRO A 167 -13.57 8.83 4.02
CA PRO A 167 -12.29 9.42 4.40
C PRO A 167 -11.15 8.69 3.70
N VAL A 168 -10.32 9.41 2.95
CA VAL A 168 -9.19 8.81 2.23
C VAL A 168 -8.03 8.45 3.16
N PHE A 169 -7.92 9.09 4.33
CA PHE A 169 -6.89 8.80 5.34
C PHE A 169 -7.45 7.94 6.47
N GLU A 170 -6.56 7.29 7.20
CA GLU A 170 -6.92 6.60 8.45
C GLU A 170 -7.51 7.60 9.45
N PRO A 171 -8.69 7.33 10.03
CA PRO A 171 -9.27 8.18 11.06
C PRO A 171 -8.32 8.32 12.25
N GLN A 172 -8.08 9.56 12.65
CA GLN A 172 -7.26 9.84 13.83
C GLN A 172 -8.05 9.58 15.12
N PRO A 173 -7.36 9.23 16.23
CA PRO A 173 -7.94 9.31 17.56
C PRO A 173 -8.55 10.69 17.82
N GLN A 174 -9.67 10.74 18.54
CA GLN A 174 -10.49 11.94 18.73
C GLN A 174 -9.69 13.17 19.19
N HIS A 175 -8.73 13.01 20.10
CA HIS A 175 -7.93 14.11 20.63
C HIS A 175 -6.94 14.67 19.59
N LEU A 176 -6.37 13.82 18.73
CA LEU A 176 -5.52 14.26 17.62
C LEU A 176 -6.34 14.96 16.54
N ALA A 177 -7.51 14.40 16.21
CA ALA A 177 -8.43 15.03 15.27
C ALA A 177 -8.85 16.45 15.74
N ALA A 178 -9.16 16.60 17.04
CA ALA A 178 -9.49 17.90 17.63
C ALA A 178 -8.29 18.88 17.61
N LEU A 179 -7.07 18.40 17.82
CA LEU A 179 -5.87 19.22 17.67
C LEU A 179 -5.66 19.65 16.21
N SER A 180 -5.74 18.73 15.25
CA SER A 180 -5.62 19.03 13.82
C SER A 180 -6.69 20.00 13.34
N ALA A 181 -7.94 19.88 13.83
CA ALA A 181 -9.02 20.80 13.51
C ALA A 181 -8.73 22.24 14.00
N ARG A 182 -8.23 22.38 15.24
CA ARG A 182 -7.83 23.69 15.78
C ARG A 182 -6.69 24.31 14.98
N LEU A 183 -5.65 23.53 14.67
CA LEU A 183 -4.55 24.01 13.82
C LEU A 183 -5.05 24.42 12.43
N LYS A 184 -5.95 23.64 11.81
CA LYS A 184 -6.52 24.00 10.50
C LYS A 184 -7.32 25.30 10.56
N ALA A 185 -8.05 25.57 11.65
CA ALA A 185 -8.81 26.79 11.82
C ALA A 185 -7.91 28.03 11.94
N GLU A 186 -6.77 27.92 12.64
CA GLU A 186 -5.79 29.01 12.75
C GLU A 186 -5.07 29.29 11.43
N PHE A 187 -4.66 28.25 10.71
CA PHE A 187 -3.88 28.40 9.47
C PHE A 187 -4.72 28.64 8.21
N ASP A 188 -5.98 28.20 8.20
CA ASP A 188 -6.89 28.36 7.05
C ASP A 188 -8.33 28.66 7.51
N PRO A 189 -8.56 29.84 8.12
CA PRO A 189 -9.86 30.24 8.64
C PRO A 189 -10.94 30.36 7.55
N LYS A 190 -10.53 30.56 6.29
CA LYS A 190 -11.43 30.66 5.13
C LYS A 190 -11.65 29.32 4.40
N GLN A 191 -11.04 28.23 4.87
CA GLN A 191 -11.12 26.89 4.28
C GLN A 191 -10.75 26.81 2.79
N ILE A 192 -9.77 27.59 2.35
CA ILE A 192 -9.33 27.65 0.94
C ILE A 192 -8.45 26.44 0.60
N LEU A 193 -7.66 25.95 1.54
CA LEU A 193 -6.69 24.89 1.32
C LEU A 193 -7.33 23.51 1.47
N ASN A 194 -7.54 22.84 0.32
CA ASN A 194 -8.02 21.45 0.21
C ASN A 194 -9.26 21.15 1.06
N PRO A 195 -10.38 21.88 0.86
CA PRO A 195 -11.59 21.71 1.68
C PRO A 195 -12.10 20.26 1.61
N GLY A 196 -12.46 19.71 2.77
CA GLY A 196 -13.00 18.35 2.90
C GLY A 196 -12.02 17.19 2.64
N ARG A 197 -10.79 17.43 2.19
CA ARG A 197 -9.83 16.36 1.87
C ARG A 197 -9.10 15.79 3.08
N MET A 198 -8.66 16.64 4.01
CA MET A 198 -7.86 16.22 5.17
C MET A 198 -8.71 15.73 6.33
N ALA A 199 -9.89 16.31 6.50
CA ALA A 199 -10.91 15.91 7.45
C ALA A 199 -12.28 16.10 6.78
N PRO A 200 -13.26 15.22 7.05
CA PRO A 200 -14.63 15.43 6.59
C PRO A 200 -15.09 16.81 7.05
N GLY A 201 -15.65 17.61 6.14
CA GLY A 201 -16.26 18.88 6.50
C GLY A 201 -17.38 18.66 7.52
N ALA A 202 -17.61 19.59 8.43
CA ALA A 202 -18.70 19.53 9.42
C ALA A 202 -20.11 19.67 8.81
N GLY A 203 -20.27 19.50 7.49
CA GLY A 203 -21.52 19.64 6.76
C GLY A 203 -22.30 18.34 6.75
N SER A 204 -23.45 18.34 7.44
CA SER A 204 -24.46 17.28 7.46
C SER A 204 -24.76 16.72 6.06
N ALA A 205 -24.45 15.44 5.83
CA ALA A 205 -24.97 14.69 4.71
C ALA A 205 -26.44 14.36 4.95
N THR A 206 -27.33 15.33 4.78
CA THR A 206 -28.75 15.05 4.64
C THR A 206 -28.98 14.59 3.20
N LEU A 207 -28.99 13.27 3.00
CA LEU A 207 -29.45 12.67 1.75
C LEU A 207 -30.91 13.13 1.50
N ALA A 208 -31.13 13.80 0.37
CA ALA A 208 -32.49 14.07 -0.11
C ALA A 208 -33.17 12.73 -0.41
N ARG A 209 -34.31 12.47 0.24
CA ARG A 209 -35.17 11.32 -0.09
C ARG A 209 -35.66 11.43 -1.53
N PRO A 210 -35.77 10.31 -2.26
CA PRO A 210 -36.37 10.32 -3.59
C PRO A 210 -37.84 10.72 -3.46
N THR A 211 -38.27 11.70 -4.24
CA THR A 211 -39.67 12.08 -4.38
C THR A 211 -40.44 10.92 -5.00
N GLU A 212 -41.36 10.33 -4.23
CA GLU A 212 -42.39 9.45 -4.76
C GLU A 212 -43.22 10.23 -5.79
N GLY A 213 -43.38 9.66 -6.99
CA GLY A 213 -44.21 10.22 -8.04
C GLY A 213 -45.67 10.22 -7.61
N SER A 214 -46.34 11.37 -7.73
CA SER A 214 -47.79 11.40 -7.72
C SER A 214 -48.31 11.08 -9.11
N ALA A 215 -49.10 10.02 -9.20
CA ALA A 215 -49.97 9.75 -10.33
C ALA A 215 -51.01 10.85 -10.49
N SER A 216 -51.21 11.30 -11.73
CA SER A 216 -52.51 11.59 -12.36
C SER A 216 -52.30 11.67 -13.87
#